data_AF-A0A7K4SCP0-F1
#
_entry.id   AF-A0A7K4SCP0-F1
#
_cell.length_a   1.000
_cell.length_b   1.000
_cell.length_c   1.000
_cell.angle_alpha   90.00
_cell.angle_beta   90.00
_cell.angle_gamma   90.00
#
_symmetry.space_group_name_H-M   'P 1'
#
loop_
_entity.id
_entity.type
_entity.pdbx_description
1 polymer ?
#
loop_
_entity_poly.entity_id
_entity_poly.type
_entity_poly.pdbx_seq_one_letter_code
_entity_poly.pdbx_strand_id
1 'polypeptide(L)'
;VSIAVVDLLQELTDIDTLHESEEGAEVLIDALVEGQVVALLVQNLERLDESVKEEADGVHNTLAIVENMAEFRPEMCTEAAQQGLMQWLLKRLKAKMPFDANKLYCSEVLAILLQNNDDNRELLGELDGIDVLLQQLSVFKRHNPGTAEEQEMMENLFDSLCSCLMLSSNRDRFLKGEGLQLMNLMLREKKISRSSALKVLDHAMIGPEGTDNCHKFVDILGLRTIFPLFMKSPKKIKKVGTTEKEHEEHVCSILASLLRNLRGQQRTRLLNKFTENDSEKVDRLMELYFKYLDAMQAADKKIDGEKH
;
A
#
# COMPACT_ATOMS: atom_id res chain seq x y z
N VAL A 1 -3.35 18.40 31.24
CA VAL A 1 -4.74 17.89 31.39
C VAL A 1 -5.17 17.12 30.16
N SER A 2 -5.14 17.69 28.95
CA SER A 2 -5.55 16.95 27.74
C SER A 2 -4.76 15.66 27.51
N ILE A 3 -3.43 15.70 27.64
CA ILE A 3 -2.57 14.51 27.49
C ILE A 3 -2.95 13.42 28.49
N ALA A 4 -3.17 13.77 29.75
CA ALA A 4 -3.61 12.81 30.77
C ALA A 4 -4.97 12.16 30.44
N VAL A 5 -5.86 12.86 29.73
CA VAL A 5 -7.11 12.27 29.25
C VAL A 5 -6.86 11.34 28.06
N VAL A 6 -5.96 11.71 27.14
CA VAL A 6 -5.55 10.83 26.02
C VAL A 6 -4.90 9.55 26.55
N ASP A 7 -4.01 9.67 27.53
CA ASP A 7 -3.34 8.55 28.19
C ASP A 7 -4.37 7.59 28.82
N LEU A 8 -5.31 8.14 29.61
CA LEU A 8 -6.41 7.36 30.17
C LEU A 8 -7.29 6.70 29.10
N LEU A 9 -7.63 7.41 28.02
CA LEU A 9 -8.44 6.86 26.94
C LEU A 9 -7.70 5.73 26.21
N GLN A 10 -6.39 5.85 26.03
CA GLN A 10 -5.57 4.80 25.43
C GLN A 10 -5.59 3.53 26.30
N GLU A 11 -5.43 3.66 27.62
CA GLU A 11 -5.53 2.52 28.54
C GLU A 11 -6.92 1.86 28.52
N LEU A 12 -8.00 2.67 28.49
CA LEU A 12 -9.38 2.16 28.46
C LEU A 12 -9.77 1.51 27.12
N THR A 13 -9.08 1.89 26.04
CA THR A 13 -9.31 1.34 24.70
C THR A 13 -8.31 0.27 24.33
N ASP A 14 -7.37 -0.10 25.22
CA ASP A 14 -6.45 -1.20 24.98
C ASP A 14 -7.20 -2.49 24.64
N ILE A 15 -6.73 -3.21 23.61
CA ILE A 15 -7.47 -4.34 23.02
C ILE A 15 -7.62 -5.50 24.01
N ASP A 16 -6.60 -5.77 24.82
CA ASP A 16 -6.70 -6.79 25.85
C ASP A 16 -7.78 -6.41 26.88
N THR A 17 -7.86 -5.12 27.22
CA THR A 17 -8.89 -4.56 28.13
C THR A 17 -10.29 -4.64 27.52
N LEU A 18 -10.46 -4.29 26.24
CA LEU A 18 -11.75 -4.37 25.53
C LEU A 18 -12.26 -5.82 25.44
N HIS A 19 -11.36 -6.80 25.34
CA HIS A 19 -11.73 -8.21 25.31
C HIS A 19 -12.08 -8.81 26.69
N GLU A 20 -11.83 -8.11 27.80
CA GLU A 20 -12.26 -8.58 29.12
C GLU A 20 -13.78 -8.56 29.30
N SER A 21 -14.46 -7.61 28.63
CA SER A 21 -15.92 -7.49 28.67
C SER A 21 -16.46 -6.89 27.37
N GLU A 22 -16.95 -7.76 26.48
CA GLU A 22 -17.52 -7.36 25.17
C GLU A 22 -18.68 -6.35 25.32
N GLU A 23 -19.60 -6.59 26.27
CA GLU A 23 -20.74 -5.68 26.52
C GLU A 23 -20.28 -4.31 27.05
N GLY A 24 -19.28 -4.28 27.93
CA GLY A 24 -18.72 -3.03 28.44
C GLY A 24 -17.95 -2.25 27.37
N ALA A 25 -17.18 -2.97 26.55
CA ALA A 25 -16.44 -2.41 25.43
C ALA A 25 -17.38 -1.81 24.37
N GLU A 26 -18.46 -2.52 24.00
CA GLU A 26 -19.43 -2.03 23.02
C GLU A 26 -20.05 -0.70 23.46
N VAL A 27 -20.51 -0.61 24.72
CA VAL A 27 -21.10 0.61 25.28
C VAL A 27 -20.09 1.75 25.34
N LEU A 28 -18.84 1.47 25.71
CA LEU A 28 -17.78 2.48 25.74
C LEU A 28 -17.49 3.02 24.34
N ILE A 29 -17.29 2.14 23.36
CA ILE A 29 -16.95 2.51 21.99
C ILE A 29 -18.13 3.25 21.33
N ASP A 30 -19.38 2.82 21.57
CA ASP A 30 -20.58 3.55 21.17
C ASP A 30 -20.55 5.00 21.68
N ALA A 31 -20.36 5.17 23.00
CA ALA A 31 -20.34 6.50 23.61
C ALA A 31 -19.21 7.39 23.06
N LEU A 32 -18.03 6.81 22.78
CA LEU A 32 -16.90 7.54 22.20
C LEU A 32 -17.18 7.97 20.75
N VAL A 33 -17.76 7.09 19.93
CA VAL A 33 -18.12 7.39 18.54
C VAL A 33 -19.24 8.43 18.49
N GLU A 34 -20.33 8.24 19.25
CA GLU A 34 -21.42 9.22 19.36
C GLU A 34 -20.94 10.59 19.87
N GLY A 35 -19.95 10.58 20.77
CA GLY A 35 -19.29 11.78 21.29
C GLY A 35 -18.30 12.44 20.33
N GLN A 36 -18.15 11.93 19.11
CA GLN A 36 -17.19 12.40 18.10
C GLN A 36 -15.75 12.45 18.63
N VAL A 37 -15.32 11.38 19.32
CA VAL A 37 -13.99 11.34 19.96
C VAL A 37 -12.87 11.66 18.97
N VAL A 38 -12.95 11.19 17.72
CA VAL A 38 -11.88 11.40 16.73
C VAL A 38 -11.76 12.86 16.34
N ALA A 39 -12.87 13.57 16.12
CA ALA A 39 -12.87 15.00 15.85
C ALA A 39 -12.22 15.79 17.00
N LEU A 40 -12.52 15.43 18.25
CA LEU A 40 -11.95 16.07 19.44
C LEU A 40 -10.46 15.75 19.62
N LEU A 41 -10.06 14.51 19.34
CA LEU A 41 -8.67 14.08 19.35
C LEU A 41 -7.86 14.81 18.27
N VAL A 42 -8.38 14.95 17.06
CA VAL A 42 -7.74 15.70 15.97
C VAL A 42 -7.60 17.18 16.34
N GLN A 43 -8.64 17.80 16.91
CA GLN A 43 -8.55 19.18 17.41
C GLN A 43 -7.46 19.34 18.48
N ASN A 44 -7.28 18.33 19.35
CA ASN A 44 -6.20 18.31 20.31
C ASN A 44 -4.83 18.10 19.63
N LEU A 45 -4.71 17.21 18.65
CA LEU A 45 -3.47 16.98 17.91
C LEU A 45 -2.96 18.24 17.20
N GLU A 46 -3.86 19.10 16.70
CA GLU A 46 -3.46 20.33 16.02
C GLU A 46 -2.72 21.35 16.89
N ARG A 47 -2.86 21.26 18.22
CA ARG A 47 -2.20 22.17 19.17
C ARG A 47 -0.96 21.58 19.86
N LEU A 48 -0.66 20.30 19.63
CA LEU A 48 0.50 19.66 20.25
C LEU A 48 1.81 20.01 19.51
N ASP A 49 2.86 20.24 20.29
CA ASP A 49 4.24 20.49 19.83
C ASP A 49 5.11 19.27 20.10
N GLU A 50 5.37 18.48 19.05
CA GLU A 50 6.19 17.25 19.14
C GLU A 50 7.68 17.50 19.46
N SER A 51 8.13 18.75 19.59
CA SER A 51 9.44 19.04 20.19
C SER A 51 9.46 18.84 21.71
N VAL A 52 8.27 18.82 22.33
CA VAL A 52 8.07 18.50 23.75
C VAL A 52 7.77 17.01 23.86
N LYS A 53 8.61 16.25 24.58
CA LYS A 53 8.49 14.79 24.70
C LYS A 53 7.09 14.36 25.17
N GLU A 54 6.55 14.99 26.20
CA GLU A 54 5.22 14.68 26.74
C GLU A 54 4.10 14.87 25.70
N GLU A 55 4.23 15.87 24.82
CA GLU A 55 3.26 16.13 23.76
C GLU A 55 3.45 15.17 22.57
N ALA A 56 4.69 14.77 22.27
CA ALA A 56 4.97 13.71 21.29
C ALA A 56 4.40 12.35 21.74
N ASP A 57 4.51 12.03 23.03
CA ASP A 57 3.88 10.85 23.63
C ASP A 57 2.34 10.98 23.55
N GLY A 58 1.78 12.18 23.73
CA GLY A 58 0.36 12.46 23.52
C GLY A 58 -0.13 12.24 22.07
N VAL A 59 0.70 12.56 21.08
CA VAL A 59 0.42 12.22 19.67
C VAL A 59 0.40 10.70 19.47
N HIS A 60 1.39 10.00 20.04
CA HIS A 60 1.49 8.55 19.96
C HIS A 60 0.25 7.87 20.54
N ASN A 61 -0.14 8.23 21.77
CA ASN A 61 -1.32 7.67 22.42
C ASN A 61 -2.62 7.99 21.68
N THR A 62 -2.69 9.13 20.99
CA THR A 62 -3.85 9.46 20.15
C THR A 62 -3.97 8.50 18.96
N LEU A 63 -2.85 8.14 18.33
CA LEU A 63 -2.83 7.17 17.25
C LEU A 63 -3.20 5.76 17.75
N ALA A 64 -2.71 5.38 18.93
CA ALA A 64 -3.04 4.11 19.59
C ALA A 64 -4.53 3.97 19.89
N ILE A 65 -5.20 5.03 20.38
CA ILE A 65 -6.65 5.01 20.56
C ILE A 65 -7.35 4.69 19.24
N VAL A 66 -6.95 5.34 18.14
CA VAL A 66 -7.58 5.09 16.83
C VAL A 66 -7.33 3.67 16.35
N GLU A 67 -6.10 3.17 16.46
CA GLU A 67 -5.75 1.79 16.10
C GLU A 67 -6.63 0.79 16.87
N ASN A 68 -6.67 0.91 18.19
CA ASN A 68 -7.43 0.00 19.03
C ASN A 68 -8.93 0.02 18.72
N MET A 69 -9.50 1.22 18.56
CA MET A 69 -10.91 1.34 18.22
C MET A 69 -11.21 0.82 16.81
N ALA A 70 -10.29 0.99 15.85
CA ALA A 70 -10.42 0.47 14.50
C ALA A 70 -10.31 -1.06 14.44
N GLU A 71 -9.47 -1.67 15.29
CA GLU A 71 -9.38 -3.12 15.41
C GLU A 71 -10.65 -3.72 16.03
N PHE A 72 -11.20 -3.07 17.06
CA PHE A 72 -12.43 -3.52 17.71
C PHE A 72 -13.68 -3.27 16.85
N ARG A 73 -13.77 -2.12 16.17
CA ARG A 73 -14.93 -1.72 15.35
C ARG A 73 -14.49 -1.07 14.03
N PRO A 74 -14.14 -1.86 12.99
CA PRO A 74 -13.64 -1.33 11.72
C PRO A 74 -14.59 -0.35 11.01
N GLU A 75 -15.89 -0.41 11.28
CA GLU A 75 -16.90 0.47 10.68
C GLU A 75 -16.69 1.95 11.03
N MET A 76 -16.05 2.26 12.17
CA MET A 76 -15.79 3.65 12.54
C MET A 76 -14.71 4.32 11.68
N CYS A 77 -13.90 3.56 10.94
CA CYS A 77 -12.78 4.09 10.15
C CYS A 77 -13.24 5.13 9.12
N THR A 78 -14.43 4.96 8.54
CA THR A 78 -14.98 5.95 7.59
C THR A 78 -15.25 7.27 8.29
N GLU A 79 -15.96 7.23 9.41
CA GLU A 79 -16.30 8.43 10.17
C GLU A 79 -15.03 9.09 10.75
N ALA A 80 -14.12 8.31 11.32
CA ALA A 80 -12.86 8.77 11.86
C ALA A 80 -12.04 9.56 10.83
N ALA A 81 -11.92 9.02 9.60
CA ALA A 81 -11.22 9.68 8.50
C ALA A 81 -11.90 11.01 8.11
N GLN A 82 -13.23 11.03 8.02
CA GLN A 82 -14.03 12.21 7.67
C GLN A 82 -14.03 13.29 8.77
N GLN A 83 -13.86 12.90 10.04
CA GLN A 83 -13.73 13.80 11.19
C GLN A 83 -12.36 14.53 11.24
N GLY A 84 -11.56 14.48 10.16
CA GLY A 84 -10.33 15.25 10.00
C GLY A 84 -9.05 14.46 10.22
N LEU A 85 -9.14 13.20 10.67
CA LEU A 85 -7.95 12.38 10.92
C LEU A 85 -7.15 12.12 9.64
N MET A 86 -7.83 11.84 8.52
CA MET A 86 -7.16 11.63 7.23
C MET A 86 -6.33 12.86 6.83
N GLN A 87 -6.93 14.05 6.96
CA GLN A 87 -6.26 15.32 6.64
C GLN A 87 -5.04 15.55 7.54
N TRP A 88 -5.17 15.25 8.84
CA TRP A 88 -4.09 15.39 9.80
C TRP A 88 -2.93 14.42 9.51
N LEU A 89 -3.22 13.14 9.23
CA LEU A 89 -2.22 12.13 8.88
C LEU A 89 -1.42 12.51 7.62
N LEU A 90 -2.11 12.94 6.56
CA LEU A 90 -1.46 13.39 5.32
C LEU A 90 -0.56 14.62 5.57
N LYS A 91 -1.01 15.57 6.39
CA LYS A 91 -0.21 16.74 6.80
C LYS A 91 1.03 16.31 7.58
N ARG A 92 0.89 15.37 8.52
CA ARG A 92 1.99 14.87 9.36
C ARG A 92 3.03 14.08 8.56
N LEU A 93 2.59 13.24 7.62
CA LEU A 93 3.50 12.51 6.72
C LEU A 93 4.28 13.46 5.79
N LYS A 94 3.63 14.51 5.28
CA LYS A 94 4.24 15.53 4.41
C LYS A 94 5.15 16.51 5.16
N ALA A 95 5.04 16.61 6.47
CA ALA A 95 5.81 17.55 7.28
C ALA A 95 7.32 17.37 7.03
N LYS A 96 8.02 18.50 6.87
CA LYS A 96 9.48 18.54 6.63
C LYS A 96 10.24 18.40 7.94
N MET A 97 10.04 17.28 8.61
CA MET A 97 10.73 16.90 9.83
C MET A 97 11.52 15.60 9.63
N PRO A 98 12.55 15.35 10.46
CA PRO A 98 13.23 14.06 10.47
C PRO A 98 12.24 12.90 10.68
N PHE A 99 12.64 11.71 10.23
CA PHE A 99 11.90 10.49 10.55
C PHE A 99 11.93 10.24 12.07
N ASP A 100 10.77 9.88 12.63
CA ASP A 100 10.56 9.53 14.02
C ASP A 100 9.48 8.43 14.14
N ALA A 101 9.31 7.89 15.35
CA ALA A 101 8.36 6.81 15.60
C ALA A 101 6.91 7.23 15.31
N ASN A 102 6.54 8.49 15.57
CA ASN A 102 5.20 8.99 15.25
C ASN A 102 4.95 9.05 13.74
N LYS A 103 5.97 9.33 12.91
CA LYS A 103 5.84 9.27 11.45
C LYS A 103 5.63 7.84 10.95
N LEU A 104 6.31 6.86 11.55
CA LEU A 104 6.05 5.44 11.29
C LEU A 104 4.60 5.12 11.67
N TYR A 105 4.17 5.47 12.88
CA TYR A 105 2.84 5.13 13.36
C TYR A 105 1.72 5.77 12.52
N CYS A 106 1.92 7.00 12.05
CA CYS A 106 1.01 7.65 11.09
C CYS A 106 0.84 6.81 9.80
N SER A 107 1.89 6.14 9.34
CA SER A 107 1.81 5.30 8.14
C SER A 107 1.01 4.01 8.37
N GLU A 108 1.06 3.46 9.58
CA GLU A 108 0.31 2.26 9.99
C GLU A 108 -1.17 2.59 10.12
N VAL A 109 -1.51 3.64 10.88
CA VAL A 109 -2.90 4.10 11.03
C VAL A 109 -3.50 4.47 9.67
N LEU A 110 -2.73 5.11 8.78
CA LEU A 110 -3.20 5.40 7.43
C LEU A 110 -3.54 4.11 6.64
N ALA A 111 -2.70 3.07 6.76
CA ALA A 111 -2.95 1.79 6.10
C ALA A 111 -4.22 1.12 6.65
N ILE A 112 -4.44 1.17 7.97
CA ILE A 112 -5.65 0.68 8.64
C ILE A 112 -6.89 1.40 8.11
N LEU A 113 -6.88 2.74 8.07
CA LEU A 113 -8.03 3.51 7.59
C LEU A 113 -8.40 3.20 6.13
N LEU A 114 -7.44 2.82 5.31
CA LEU A 114 -7.66 2.49 3.89
C LEU A 114 -7.99 1.02 3.66
N GLN A 115 -7.88 0.17 4.68
CA GLN A 115 -8.07 -1.27 4.55
C GLN A 115 -9.54 -1.58 4.25
N ASN A 116 -9.80 -2.13 3.06
CA ASN A 116 -11.15 -2.51 2.60
C ASN A 116 -12.20 -1.37 2.67
N ASN A 117 -11.79 -0.11 2.53
CA ASN A 117 -12.66 1.05 2.70
C ASN A 117 -12.59 2.00 1.49
N ASP A 118 -13.57 1.93 0.60
CA ASP A 118 -13.62 2.75 -0.64
C ASP A 118 -13.90 4.23 -0.38
N ASP A 119 -14.69 4.56 0.64
CA ASP A 119 -14.96 5.95 1.02
C ASP A 119 -13.67 6.65 1.46
N ASN A 120 -12.85 5.98 2.25
CA ASN A 120 -11.55 6.51 2.69
C ASN A 120 -10.54 6.58 1.55
N ARG A 121 -10.58 5.64 0.59
CA ARG A 121 -9.74 5.70 -0.62
C ARG A 121 -10.12 6.89 -1.50
N GLU A 122 -11.41 7.19 -1.63
CA GLU A 122 -11.87 8.37 -2.37
C GLU A 122 -11.45 9.65 -1.66
N LEU A 123 -11.73 9.76 -0.35
CA LEU A 123 -11.38 10.92 0.48
C LEU A 123 -9.87 11.22 0.43
N LEU A 124 -9.01 10.21 0.55
CA LEU A 124 -7.56 10.40 0.45
C LEU A 124 -7.19 11.03 -0.89
N GLY A 125 -7.78 10.56 -1.99
CA GLY A 125 -7.48 11.10 -3.30
C GLY A 125 -8.07 12.51 -3.52
N GLU A 126 -9.21 12.85 -2.94
CA GLU A 126 -9.76 14.22 -2.94
C GLU A 126 -8.87 15.22 -2.20
N LEU A 127 -8.12 14.74 -1.18
CA LEU A 127 -7.17 15.51 -0.39
C LEU A 127 -5.75 15.56 -1.00
N ASP A 128 -5.60 15.27 -2.30
CA ASP A 128 -4.30 15.14 -2.99
C ASP A 128 -3.34 14.14 -2.32
N GLY A 129 -3.88 13.15 -1.59
CA GLY A 129 -3.10 12.19 -0.81
C GLY A 129 -2.25 11.26 -1.68
N ILE A 130 -2.65 11.00 -2.93
CA ILE A 130 -1.84 10.22 -3.87
C ILE A 130 -0.48 10.90 -4.12
N ASP A 131 -0.48 12.23 -4.30
CA ASP A 131 0.75 12.99 -4.48
C ASP A 131 1.61 12.97 -3.20
N VAL A 132 0.98 13.01 -2.03
CA VAL A 132 1.69 12.87 -0.74
C VAL A 132 2.39 11.51 -0.65
N LEU A 133 1.69 10.41 -0.93
CA LEU A 133 2.25 9.06 -0.92
C LEU A 133 3.41 8.92 -1.93
N LEU A 134 3.22 9.38 -3.17
CA LEU A 134 4.25 9.37 -4.19
C LEU A 134 5.46 10.22 -3.79
N GLN A 135 5.25 11.39 -3.19
CA GLN A 135 6.33 12.26 -2.72
C GLN A 135 7.15 11.57 -1.62
N GLN A 136 6.51 10.96 -0.61
CA GLN A 136 7.21 10.25 0.47
C GLN A 136 7.99 9.06 -0.09
N LEU A 137 7.38 8.24 -0.96
CA LEU A 137 8.05 7.11 -1.60
C LEU A 137 9.21 7.55 -2.49
N SER A 138 9.15 8.75 -3.07
CA SER A 138 10.20 9.26 -3.96
C SER A 138 11.56 9.47 -3.28
N VAL A 139 11.60 9.49 -1.95
CA VAL A 139 12.86 9.53 -1.17
C VAL A 139 13.66 8.24 -1.38
N PHE A 140 12.98 7.10 -1.49
CA PHE A 140 13.57 5.76 -1.60
C PHE A 140 13.82 5.29 -3.04
N LYS A 141 13.73 6.21 -4.03
CA LYS A 141 13.91 5.87 -5.46
C LYS A 141 15.34 5.48 -5.82
N ARG A 142 16.34 6.01 -5.12
CA ARG A 142 17.79 5.79 -5.39
C ARG A 142 18.58 5.31 -4.18
N HIS A 143 17.99 5.30 -3.00
CA HIS A 143 18.62 4.91 -1.75
C HIS A 143 17.68 3.96 -1.01
N ASN A 144 18.26 3.05 -0.22
CA ASN A 144 17.48 2.23 0.70
C ASN A 144 17.17 3.05 1.96
N PRO A 145 16.13 2.67 2.72
CA PRO A 145 15.92 3.17 4.08
C PRO A 145 17.17 2.98 4.94
N GLY A 146 17.40 3.92 5.86
CA GLY A 146 18.53 3.93 6.79
C GLY A 146 18.36 2.97 7.97
N THR A 147 17.12 2.71 8.38
CA THR A 147 16.77 1.82 9.50
C THR A 147 15.68 0.82 9.11
N ALA A 148 15.39 -0.14 9.99
CA ALA A 148 14.32 -1.12 9.77
C ALA A 148 12.94 -0.47 9.89
N GLU A 149 12.79 0.46 10.83
CA GLU A 149 11.58 1.24 11.09
C GLU A 149 11.26 2.15 9.90
N GLU A 150 12.27 2.79 9.28
CA GLU A 150 12.06 3.58 8.06
C GLU A 150 11.68 2.68 6.87
N GLN A 151 12.16 1.44 6.85
CA GLN A 151 11.75 0.46 5.85
C GLN A 151 10.30 0.01 6.05
N GLU A 152 9.87 -0.21 7.28
CA GLU A 152 8.48 -0.52 7.63
C GLU A 152 7.53 0.59 7.21
N MET A 153 7.86 1.85 7.53
CA MET A 153 7.10 3.02 7.06
C MET A 153 7.00 3.04 5.52
N MET A 154 8.09 2.73 4.82
CA MET A 154 8.08 2.66 3.35
C MET A 154 7.10 1.60 2.84
N GLU A 155 7.04 0.41 3.45
CA GLU A 155 6.09 -0.63 3.06
C GLU A 155 4.64 -0.24 3.40
N ASN A 156 4.38 0.38 4.55
CA ASN A 156 3.05 0.89 4.91
C ASN A 156 2.53 1.91 3.89
N LEU A 157 3.41 2.79 3.38
CA LEU A 157 3.08 3.74 2.32
C LEU A 157 2.81 3.03 0.97
N PHE A 158 3.53 1.95 0.67
CA PHE A 158 3.24 1.12 -0.51
C PHE A 158 1.90 0.41 -0.41
N ASP A 159 1.57 -0.13 0.76
CA ASP A 159 0.29 -0.81 0.99
C ASP A 159 -0.88 0.19 0.95
N SER A 160 -0.72 1.36 1.55
CA SER A 160 -1.67 2.48 1.41
C SER A 160 -1.90 2.84 -0.06
N LEU A 161 -0.83 2.99 -0.85
CA LEU A 161 -0.93 3.30 -2.28
C LEU A 161 -1.60 2.18 -3.08
N CYS A 162 -1.28 0.91 -2.80
CA CYS A 162 -1.93 -0.23 -3.45
C CYS A 162 -3.42 -0.29 -3.12
N SER A 163 -3.79 -0.02 -1.86
CA SER A 163 -5.19 0.05 -1.42
C SER A 163 -5.93 1.15 -2.18
N CYS A 164 -5.36 2.36 -2.28
CA CYS A 164 -5.95 3.45 -3.05
C CYS A 164 -6.17 3.11 -4.53
N LEU A 165 -5.26 2.35 -5.17
CA LEU A 165 -5.36 1.95 -6.57
C LEU A 165 -6.42 0.87 -6.86
N MET A 166 -7.01 0.28 -5.81
CA MET A 166 -8.21 -0.56 -5.95
C MET A 166 -9.42 0.27 -6.36
N LEU A 167 -9.45 1.57 -6.04
CA LEU A 167 -10.49 2.50 -6.47
C LEU A 167 -10.13 3.14 -7.83
N SER A 168 -11.07 3.12 -8.76
CA SER A 168 -10.86 3.56 -10.15
C SER A 168 -10.45 5.02 -10.28
N SER A 169 -11.07 5.91 -9.50
CA SER A 169 -10.81 7.37 -9.51
C SER A 169 -9.35 7.71 -9.20
N ASN A 170 -8.72 6.93 -8.32
CA ASN A 170 -7.33 7.13 -7.92
C ASN A 170 -6.31 6.71 -8.98
N ARG A 171 -6.71 5.95 -10.02
CA ARG A 171 -5.80 5.56 -11.10
C ARG A 171 -5.43 6.73 -11.99
N ASP A 172 -6.38 7.62 -12.26
CA ASP A 172 -6.13 8.87 -12.99
C ASP A 172 -5.30 9.85 -12.13
N ARG A 173 -5.59 9.94 -10.82
CA ARG A 173 -4.77 10.72 -9.87
C ARG A 173 -3.31 10.22 -9.85
N PHE A 174 -3.10 8.90 -9.76
CA PHE A 174 -1.77 8.28 -9.82
C PHE A 174 -1.04 8.52 -11.14
N LEU A 175 -1.77 8.48 -12.27
CA LEU A 175 -1.23 8.79 -13.59
C LEU A 175 -0.75 10.25 -13.68
N LYS A 176 -1.58 11.19 -13.20
CA LYS A 176 -1.27 12.64 -13.15
C LYS A 176 -0.09 12.94 -12.24
N GLY A 177 0.02 12.25 -11.10
CA GLY A 177 1.13 12.36 -10.15
C GLY A 177 2.45 11.72 -10.59
N GLU A 178 2.57 11.29 -11.85
CA GLU A 178 3.75 10.61 -12.40
C GLU A 178 4.12 9.30 -11.67
N GLY A 179 3.14 8.62 -11.07
CA GLY A 179 3.36 7.39 -10.32
C GLY A 179 4.03 6.29 -11.15
N LEU A 180 3.64 6.14 -12.42
CA LEU A 180 4.26 5.19 -13.35
C LEU A 180 5.75 5.47 -13.57
N GLN A 181 6.13 6.74 -13.72
CA GLN A 181 7.52 7.16 -13.90
C GLN A 181 8.35 6.82 -12.65
N LEU A 182 7.80 7.09 -11.47
CA LEU A 182 8.45 6.78 -10.21
C LEU A 182 8.66 5.27 -10.02
N MET A 183 7.62 4.46 -10.21
CA MET A 183 7.72 3.01 -10.06
C MET A 183 8.67 2.40 -11.09
N ASN A 184 8.61 2.86 -12.35
CA ASN A 184 9.53 2.42 -13.40
C ASN A 184 10.99 2.79 -13.07
N LEU A 185 11.23 3.95 -12.45
CA LEU A 185 12.56 4.32 -11.96
C LEU A 185 13.03 3.39 -10.83
N MET A 186 12.19 3.14 -9.83
CA MET A 186 12.50 2.23 -8.71
C MET A 186 12.86 0.82 -9.20
N LEU A 187 12.13 0.31 -10.21
CA LEU A 187 12.46 -0.97 -10.84
C LEU A 187 13.85 -1.00 -11.47
N ARG A 188 14.28 0.12 -12.08
CA ARG A 188 15.58 0.26 -12.76
C ARG A 188 16.75 0.43 -11.79
N GLU A 189 16.53 1.15 -10.69
CA GLU A 189 17.54 1.43 -9.65
C GLU A 189 17.84 0.21 -8.76
N LYS A 190 16.98 -0.82 -8.83
CA LYS A 190 17.23 -2.13 -8.22
C LYS A 190 17.46 -2.05 -6.70
N LYS A 191 16.84 -1.09 -6.02
CA LYS A 191 16.85 -0.95 -4.55
C LYS A 191 15.81 -1.86 -3.89
N ILE A 192 15.68 -1.78 -2.57
CA ILE A 192 14.73 -2.60 -1.80
C ILE A 192 13.27 -2.30 -2.18
N SER A 193 12.97 -1.04 -2.51
CA SER A 193 11.67 -0.56 -3.01
C SER A 193 11.22 -1.18 -4.35
N ARG A 194 12.10 -1.90 -5.05
CA ARG A 194 11.79 -2.56 -6.34
C ARG A 194 10.61 -3.52 -6.24
N SER A 195 10.59 -4.30 -5.16
CA SER A 195 9.58 -5.33 -4.91
C SER A 195 8.18 -4.72 -4.86
N SER A 196 8.00 -3.71 -4.02
CA SER A 196 6.72 -3.05 -3.81
C SER A 196 6.34 -2.13 -4.98
N ALA A 197 7.33 -1.54 -5.67
CA ALA A 197 7.08 -0.82 -6.92
C ALA A 197 6.51 -1.72 -8.03
N LEU A 198 6.90 -3.00 -8.08
CA LEU A 198 6.30 -3.96 -9.00
C LEU A 198 4.83 -4.25 -8.66
N LYS A 199 4.52 -4.44 -7.37
CA LYS A 199 3.15 -4.60 -6.86
C LYS A 199 2.28 -3.39 -7.20
N VAL A 200 2.76 -2.16 -6.99
CA VAL A 200 2.03 -0.94 -7.36
C VAL A 200 1.70 -0.88 -8.85
N LEU A 201 2.67 -1.24 -9.71
CA LEU A 201 2.45 -1.26 -11.16
C LEU A 201 1.36 -2.26 -11.58
N ASP A 202 1.30 -3.41 -10.93
CA ASP A 202 0.25 -4.40 -11.14
C ASP A 202 -1.14 -3.81 -10.80
N HIS A 203 -1.29 -3.28 -9.59
CA HIS A 203 -2.54 -2.63 -9.14
C HIS A 203 -2.95 -1.44 -10.02
N ALA A 204 -2.00 -0.65 -10.52
CA ALA A 204 -2.30 0.49 -11.39
C ALA A 204 -2.82 0.10 -12.78
N MET A 205 -2.44 -1.08 -13.28
CA MET A 205 -2.72 -1.51 -14.66
C MET A 205 -3.82 -2.58 -14.77
N ILE A 206 -4.20 -3.23 -13.67
CA ILE A 206 -5.18 -4.32 -13.67
C ILE A 206 -6.59 -3.87 -14.08
N GLY A 207 -7.29 -4.68 -14.88
CA GLY A 207 -8.69 -4.44 -15.27
C GLY A 207 -8.89 -3.29 -16.29
N PRO A 208 -10.15 -2.99 -16.68
CA PRO A 208 -10.46 -1.98 -17.69
C PRO A 208 -9.97 -0.57 -17.33
N GLU A 209 -10.13 -0.17 -16.07
CA GLU A 209 -9.77 1.17 -15.57
C GLU A 209 -8.24 1.40 -15.55
N GLY A 210 -7.44 0.34 -15.74
CA GLY A 210 -5.99 0.44 -15.90
C GLY A 210 -5.53 0.77 -17.32
N THR A 211 -6.45 0.99 -18.27
CA THR A 211 -6.12 1.13 -19.71
C THR A 211 -5.16 2.28 -20.00
N ASP A 212 -5.40 3.46 -19.44
CA ASP A 212 -4.54 4.63 -19.68
C ASP A 212 -3.16 4.43 -19.04
N ASN A 213 -3.12 3.80 -17.87
CA ASN A 213 -1.88 3.41 -17.21
C ASN A 213 -1.07 2.42 -18.06
N CYS A 214 -1.71 1.43 -18.66
CA CYS A 214 -1.06 0.50 -19.60
C CYS A 214 -0.41 1.23 -20.78
N HIS A 215 -1.15 2.15 -21.43
CA HIS A 215 -0.60 2.89 -22.58
C HIS A 215 0.56 3.79 -22.16
N LYS A 216 0.40 4.56 -21.09
CA LYS A 216 1.46 5.41 -20.56
C LYS A 216 2.69 4.62 -20.17
N PHE A 217 2.54 3.45 -19.54
CA PHE A 217 3.65 2.58 -19.16
C PHE A 217 4.52 2.19 -20.37
N VAL A 218 3.90 1.88 -21.52
CA VAL A 218 4.63 1.58 -22.77
C VAL A 218 5.33 2.83 -23.33
N ASP A 219 4.68 3.99 -23.23
CA ASP A 219 5.22 5.26 -23.73
C ASP A 219 6.46 5.70 -22.94
N ILE A 220 6.49 5.46 -21.63
CA ILE A 220 7.65 5.73 -20.76
C ILE A 220 8.70 4.61 -20.76
N LEU A 221 8.73 3.80 -21.82
CA LEU A 221 9.67 2.69 -22.02
C LEU A 221 9.58 1.55 -20.99
N GLY A 222 8.42 1.37 -20.34
CA GLY A 222 8.20 0.31 -19.34
C GLY A 222 8.46 -1.11 -19.85
N LEU A 223 8.28 -1.35 -21.15
CA LEU A 223 8.61 -2.64 -21.78
C LEU A 223 10.10 -3.01 -21.65
N ARG A 224 11.01 -2.02 -21.63
CA ARG A 224 12.45 -2.27 -21.42
C ARG A 224 12.76 -2.65 -19.97
N THR A 225 11.86 -2.36 -19.04
CA THR A 225 12.01 -2.65 -17.62
C THR A 225 11.36 -3.97 -17.23
N ILE A 226 10.13 -4.24 -17.69
CA ILE A 226 9.37 -5.43 -17.27
C ILE A 226 9.87 -6.73 -17.91
N PHE A 227 10.29 -6.71 -19.18
CA PHE A 227 10.73 -7.94 -19.86
C PHE A 227 12.00 -8.56 -19.28
N PRO A 228 13.02 -7.80 -18.84
CA PRO A 228 14.13 -8.37 -18.07
C PRO A 228 13.67 -9.08 -16.79
N LEU A 229 12.64 -8.55 -16.10
CA LEU A 229 12.07 -9.15 -14.89
C LEU A 229 11.26 -10.42 -15.19
N PHE A 230 10.65 -10.49 -16.38
CA PHE A 230 9.98 -11.69 -16.90
C PHE A 230 10.95 -12.81 -17.27
N MET A 231 12.05 -12.45 -17.92
CA MET A 231 13.09 -13.42 -18.31
C MET A 231 13.87 -13.97 -17.12
N LYS A 232 14.02 -13.19 -16.06
CA LYS A 232 14.78 -13.61 -14.89
C LYS A 232 14.22 -13.04 -13.60
N SER A 233 13.66 -13.93 -12.81
CA SER A 233 13.23 -13.65 -11.45
C SER A 233 14.45 -13.37 -10.55
N PRO A 234 14.49 -12.25 -9.81
CA PRO A 234 15.55 -11.99 -8.85
C PRO A 234 15.58 -13.10 -7.80
N LYS A 235 16.77 -13.69 -7.55
CA LYS A 235 16.92 -14.66 -6.45
C LYS A 235 16.76 -13.93 -5.11
N LYS A 236 16.08 -14.55 -4.16
CA LYS A 236 15.94 -14.04 -2.79
C LYS A 236 17.33 -14.05 -2.11
N ILE A 237 17.97 -12.89 -2.00
CA ILE A 237 19.32 -12.75 -1.40
C ILE A 237 19.25 -12.45 0.11
N LYS A 238 18.08 -12.07 0.65
CA LYS A 238 17.88 -11.70 2.07
C LYS A 238 16.57 -12.28 2.64
N LYS A 239 16.42 -12.30 3.98
CA LYS A 239 15.16 -12.65 4.68
C LYS A 239 13.99 -11.76 4.26
N VAL A 240 14.28 -10.51 3.87
CA VAL A 240 13.30 -9.51 3.45
C VAL A 240 13.33 -9.35 1.92
N GLY A 241 12.16 -9.41 1.30
CA GLY A 241 11.96 -9.31 -0.15
C GLY A 241 11.00 -10.35 -0.70
N THR A 242 10.40 -10.01 -1.84
CA THR A 242 9.41 -10.83 -2.57
C THR A 242 9.97 -12.20 -2.92
N THR A 243 9.15 -13.23 -2.77
CA THR A 243 9.47 -14.57 -3.23
C THR A 243 9.53 -14.63 -4.76
N GLU A 244 10.17 -15.67 -5.29
CA GLU A 244 10.19 -15.90 -6.74
C GLU A 244 8.77 -16.02 -7.31
N LYS A 245 7.88 -16.68 -6.58
CA LYS A 245 6.48 -16.87 -6.97
C LYS A 245 5.71 -15.54 -7.02
N GLU A 246 5.73 -14.76 -5.95
CA GLU A 246 5.05 -13.45 -5.91
C GLU A 246 5.59 -12.49 -6.97
N HIS A 247 6.91 -12.53 -7.24
CA HIS A 247 7.51 -11.74 -8.32
C HIS A 247 6.96 -12.16 -9.68
N GLU A 248 6.94 -13.46 -9.97
CA GLU A 248 6.41 -14.01 -11.21
C GLU A 248 4.90 -13.73 -11.37
N GLU A 249 4.12 -13.80 -10.29
CA GLU A 249 2.69 -13.46 -10.26
C GLU A 249 2.45 -12.02 -10.73
N HIS A 250 3.12 -11.04 -10.11
CA HIS A 250 2.95 -9.63 -10.50
C HIS A 250 3.44 -9.36 -11.93
N VAL A 251 4.57 -9.94 -12.36
CA VAL A 251 5.04 -9.78 -13.74
C VAL A 251 4.03 -10.34 -14.74
N CYS A 252 3.53 -11.55 -14.51
CA CYS A 252 2.53 -12.18 -15.37
C CYS A 252 1.22 -11.40 -15.39
N SER A 253 0.76 -10.91 -14.24
CA SER A 253 -0.44 -10.08 -14.12
C SER A 253 -0.30 -8.77 -14.91
N ILE A 254 0.85 -8.10 -14.81
CA ILE A 254 1.17 -6.91 -15.61
C ILE A 254 1.12 -7.23 -17.11
N LEU A 255 1.77 -8.31 -17.56
CA LEU A 255 1.77 -8.69 -18.98
C LEU A 255 0.36 -9.05 -19.47
N ALA A 256 -0.44 -9.75 -18.67
CA ALA A 256 -1.84 -10.05 -18.98
C ALA A 256 -2.68 -8.77 -19.10
N SER A 257 -2.52 -7.83 -18.18
CA SER A 257 -3.18 -6.53 -18.20
C SER A 257 -2.81 -5.72 -19.45
N LEU A 258 -1.54 -5.70 -19.82
CA LEU A 258 -1.07 -5.06 -21.06
C LEU A 258 -1.65 -5.73 -22.31
N LEU A 259 -1.66 -7.07 -22.38
CA LEU A 259 -2.26 -7.81 -23.51
C LEU A 259 -3.76 -7.57 -23.64
N ARG A 260 -4.46 -7.43 -22.51
CA ARG A 260 -5.90 -7.15 -22.46
C ARG A 260 -6.23 -5.73 -22.89
N ASN A 261 -5.49 -4.74 -22.39
CA ASN A 261 -5.86 -3.32 -22.47
C ASN A 261 -5.21 -2.56 -23.63
N LEU A 262 -3.99 -2.91 -24.04
CA LEU A 262 -3.29 -2.15 -25.08
C LEU A 262 -3.95 -2.27 -26.46
N ARG A 263 -3.98 -1.15 -27.18
CA ARG A 263 -4.42 -1.04 -28.58
C ARG A 263 -3.36 -0.27 -29.40
N GLY A 264 -3.56 -0.19 -30.72
CA GLY A 264 -2.73 0.61 -31.62
C GLY A 264 -1.24 0.27 -31.58
N GLN A 265 -0.40 1.31 -31.66
CA GLN A 265 1.06 1.16 -31.72
C GLN A 265 1.65 0.54 -30.45
N GLN A 266 1.11 0.84 -29.28
CA GLN A 266 1.56 0.27 -28.01
C GLN A 266 1.34 -1.24 -27.97
N ARG A 267 0.21 -1.74 -28.49
CA ARG A 267 -0.04 -3.18 -28.65
C ARG A 267 0.96 -3.82 -29.60
N THR A 268 1.22 -3.22 -30.76
CA THR A 268 2.23 -3.72 -31.70
C THR A 268 3.61 -3.80 -31.06
N ARG A 269 4.01 -2.77 -30.30
CA ARG A 269 5.29 -2.76 -29.56
C ARG A 269 5.37 -3.89 -28.53
N LEU A 270 4.28 -4.19 -27.82
CA LEU A 270 4.22 -5.33 -26.91
C LEU A 270 4.35 -6.67 -27.65
N LEU A 271 3.59 -6.87 -28.72
CA LEU A 271 3.62 -8.13 -29.48
C LEU A 271 5.00 -8.39 -30.10
N ASN A 272 5.67 -7.35 -30.58
CA ASN A 272 7.04 -7.46 -31.09
C ASN A 272 8.03 -7.94 -30.01
N LYS A 273 7.80 -7.69 -28.72
CA LYS A 273 8.65 -8.24 -27.65
C LYS A 273 8.61 -9.77 -27.62
N PHE A 274 7.50 -10.38 -28.02
CA PHE A 274 7.33 -11.84 -28.05
C PHE A 274 7.92 -12.49 -29.30
N THR A 275 8.28 -11.72 -30.33
CA THR A 275 8.93 -12.23 -31.56
C THR A 275 10.44 -11.96 -31.61
N GLU A 276 10.97 -11.17 -30.68
CA GLU A 276 12.41 -10.94 -30.53
C GLU A 276 13.17 -12.24 -30.24
N ASN A 277 14.42 -12.34 -30.74
CA ASN A 277 15.36 -13.42 -30.44
C ASN A 277 14.75 -14.81 -30.62
N ASP A 278 14.20 -15.09 -31.80
CA ASP A 278 13.55 -16.37 -32.11
C ASP A 278 12.39 -16.70 -31.15
N SER A 279 11.68 -15.67 -30.70
CA SER A 279 10.57 -15.78 -29.76
C SER A 279 10.96 -16.32 -28.37
N GLU A 280 12.16 -16.01 -27.86
CA GLU A 280 12.64 -16.45 -26.54
C GLU A 280 11.68 -16.16 -25.37
N LYS A 281 10.79 -15.15 -25.51
CA LYS A 281 9.77 -14.83 -24.50
C LYS A 281 8.65 -15.86 -24.46
N VAL A 282 8.35 -16.48 -25.60
CA VAL A 282 7.39 -17.59 -25.70
C VAL A 282 7.99 -18.83 -25.05
N ASP A 283 9.29 -19.11 -25.25
CA ASP A 283 9.97 -20.20 -24.55
C ASP A 283 9.90 -20.00 -23.04
N ARG A 284 10.23 -18.78 -22.55
CA ARG A 284 10.10 -18.43 -21.12
C ARG A 284 8.66 -18.57 -20.61
N LEU A 285 7.67 -18.20 -21.42
CA LEU A 285 6.26 -18.36 -21.06
C LEU A 285 5.89 -19.85 -20.89
N MET A 286 6.34 -20.71 -21.79
CA MET A 286 6.12 -22.15 -21.71
C MET A 286 6.85 -22.79 -20.52
N GLU A 287 8.07 -22.34 -20.21
CA GLU A 287 8.80 -22.76 -19.01
C GLU A 287 7.99 -22.45 -17.73
N LEU A 288 7.47 -21.23 -17.61
CA LEU A 288 6.61 -20.84 -16.50
C LEU A 288 5.31 -21.67 -16.46
N TYR A 289 4.69 -21.87 -17.62
CA TYR A 289 3.47 -22.67 -17.73
C TYR A 289 3.66 -24.09 -17.18
N PHE A 290 4.70 -24.81 -17.62
CA PHE A 290 4.96 -26.16 -17.13
C PHE A 290 5.31 -26.17 -15.64
N LYS A 291 6.15 -25.24 -15.17
CA LYS A 291 6.50 -25.08 -13.75
C LYS A 291 5.25 -24.99 -12.86
N TYR A 292 4.28 -24.13 -13.23
CA TYR A 292 3.07 -23.93 -12.44
C TYR A 292 2.02 -25.01 -12.65
N LEU A 293 1.94 -25.61 -13.85
CA LEU A 293 1.07 -26.74 -14.12
C LEU A 293 1.46 -27.96 -13.27
N ASP A 294 2.76 -28.28 -13.18
CA ASP A 294 3.25 -29.39 -12.37
C ASP A 294 2.95 -29.18 -10.88
N ALA A 295 3.14 -27.95 -10.40
CA ALA A 295 2.82 -27.58 -9.01
C ALA A 295 1.31 -27.70 -8.73
N MET A 296 0.46 -27.27 -9.65
CA MET A 296 -1.01 -27.39 -9.54
C MET A 296 -1.43 -28.86 -9.53
N GLN A 297 -0.93 -29.68 -10.46
CA GLN A 297 -1.25 -31.11 -10.54
C GLN A 297 -0.81 -31.87 -9.29
N ALA A 298 0.32 -31.51 -8.68
CA ALA A 298 0.77 -32.10 -7.43
C ALA A 298 -0.15 -31.72 -6.25
N ALA A 299 -0.61 -30.47 -6.19
CA ALA A 299 -1.56 -30.01 -5.18
C ALA A 299 -2.93 -30.69 -5.33
N ASP A 300 -3.45 -30.80 -6.55
CA ASP A 300 -4.72 -31.46 -6.86
C ASP A 300 -4.70 -32.93 -6.41
N LYS A 301 -3.62 -33.66 -6.73
CA LYS A 301 -3.45 -35.06 -6.27
C LYS A 301 -3.45 -35.19 -4.75
N LYS A 302 -2.86 -34.22 -4.02
CA LYS A 302 -2.86 -34.23 -2.56
C LYS A 302 -4.27 -33.99 -2.01
N ILE A 303 -4.97 -33.00 -2.56
CA ILE A 303 -6.35 -32.68 -2.17
C ILE A 303 -7.28 -33.87 -2.43
N ASP A 304 -7.15 -34.54 -3.57
CA ASP A 304 -7.98 -35.70 -3.89
C ASP A 304 -7.65 -36.91 -3.02
N GLY A 305 -6.40 -37.05 -2.58
CA GLY A 305 -6.00 -38.07 -1.60
C GLY A 305 -6.56 -37.85 -0.20
N GLU A 306 -6.84 -36.60 0.20
CA GLU A 306 -7.45 -36.24 1.50
C GLU A 306 -9.00 -36.34 1.49
N LYS A 307 -9.61 -36.46 0.29
CA LYS A 307 -11.07 -36.68 0.14
C LYS A 307 -11.49 -38.15 0.34
N HIS A 308 -10.53 -39.07 0.47
CA HIS A 308 -10.74 -40.52 0.62
C HIS A 308 -10.16 -41.04 1.93
#